data_AF-A0A8T2IZC8-F1
#
_entry.id   AF-A0A8T2IZC8-F1
#
_cell.length_a   1.000
_cell.length_b   1.000
_cell.length_c   1.000
_cell.angle_alpha   90.00
_cell.angle_beta   90.00
_cell.angle_gamma   90.00
#
_symmetry.space_group_name_H-M   'P 1'
#
loop_
_entity.id
_entity.type
_entity.pdbx_description
1 polymer ?
#
loop_
_entity_poly.entity_id
_entity_poly.type
_entity_poly.pdbx_seq_one_letter_code
_entity_poly.pdbx_strand_id
1 'polypeptide(L)'
;MSADIVSQLKKDLDDCKFFSLQLDESVDLTDTSQLAMFVRMVFSDFEVKEELVKIIPLKGHTRGEDIYSKVKEYLISENIQIQKPVSITTDGAPAFTGRTNGFLALCRKDSSFPKFFSYHCIIHQQALCAKFLNMNDVMKTVIKIVNKIRAHALQRRHFRGLIEELELQHGELPFHTEVRWLSKGKVLYRFNQLLPAILTFLKERNEETFVGILEDSNWLQDFAFLVDITEKFNDLNLKLQGKDKHILEMISEVRAFSEKLTLWEKNVMRGELKHFPTLNKQIETAEIPYERERFFKIITSLKEEFEKRFSDFKRIELVCQFVLFPLSNINVEEVSALIEKEFHKDPSSVELELISLRNDLAVKSVADPINLWPVVPNEKYPHLISVAQQVKAFFPSTYYVSQHFQV
;
A
#
# COMPACT_ATOMS: atom_id res chain seq x y z
N MET A 1 20.61 -24.28 12.89
CA MET A 1 19.57 -23.76 11.99
C MET A 1 19.67 -22.24 11.80
N SER A 2 19.77 -21.39 12.83
CA SER A 2 19.89 -19.93 12.62
C SER A 2 21.21 -19.49 11.96
N ALA A 3 22.35 -20.11 12.31
CA ALA A 3 23.63 -19.81 11.67
C ALA A 3 23.62 -20.11 10.16
N ASP A 4 22.90 -21.15 9.76
CA ASP A 4 22.75 -21.60 8.37
C ASP A 4 21.92 -20.61 7.53
N ILE A 5 20.84 -20.08 8.11
CA ILE A 5 19.99 -19.05 7.49
C ILE A 5 20.77 -17.74 7.27
N VAL A 6 21.55 -17.30 8.26
CA VAL A 6 22.35 -16.07 8.15
C VAL A 6 23.47 -16.23 7.10
N SER A 7 24.15 -17.38 7.06
CA SER A 7 25.13 -17.66 6.02
C SER A 7 24.50 -17.72 4.63
N GLN A 8 23.31 -18.31 4.51
CA GLN A 8 22.60 -18.38 3.23
C GLN A 8 22.19 -16.99 2.74
N LEU A 9 21.66 -16.12 3.62
CA LEU A 9 21.31 -14.75 3.25
C LEU A 9 22.53 -13.96 2.78
N LYS A 10 23.68 -14.09 3.45
CA LYS A 10 24.92 -13.42 3.03
C LYS A 10 25.37 -13.90 1.66
N LYS A 11 25.37 -15.22 1.44
CA LYS A 11 25.68 -15.81 0.15
C LYS A 11 24.72 -15.30 -0.94
N ASP A 12 23.43 -15.26 -0.66
CA ASP A 12 22.41 -14.77 -1.58
C ASP A 12 22.62 -13.28 -1.92
N LEU A 13 23.01 -12.44 -0.95
CA LEU A 13 23.36 -11.03 -1.18
C LEU A 13 24.62 -10.85 -2.04
N ASP A 14 25.61 -11.72 -1.86
CA ASP A 14 26.82 -11.73 -2.67
C ASP A 14 26.52 -12.18 -4.11
N ASP A 15 25.73 -13.25 -4.26
CA ASP A 15 25.39 -13.88 -5.54
C ASP A 15 24.35 -13.09 -6.36
N CYS A 16 23.47 -12.32 -5.70
CA CYS A 16 22.43 -11.57 -6.40
C CYS A 16 23.01 -10.51 -7.35
N LYS A 17 22.29 -10.23 -8.44
CA LYS A 17 22.67 -9.20 -9.42
C LYS A 17 22.31 -7.81 -8.93
N PHE A 18 21.09 -7.66 -8.44
CA PHE A 18 20.57 -6.44 -7.87
C PHE A 18 19.79 -6.77 -6.61
N PHE A 19 19.72 -5.81 -5.71
CA PHE A 19 18.74 -5.86 -4.65
C PHE A 19 18.13 -4.49 -4.40
N SER A 20 17.02 -4.47 -3.68
CA SER A 20 16.45 -3.24 -3.12
C SER A 20 16.31 -3.37 -1.62
N LEU A 21 16.25 -2.24 -0.92
CA LEU A 21 16.02 -2.19 0.51
C LEU A 21 14.61 -1.68 0.81
N GLN A 22 14.00 -2.24 1.84
CA GLN A 22 12.78 -1.68 2.42
C GLN A 22 12.99 -1.49 3.91
N LEU A 23 12.73 -0.27 4.37
CA LEU A 23 12.95 0.16 5.75
C LEU A 23 11.64 0.61 6.34
N ASP A 24 11.36 0.14 7.56
CA ASP A 24 10.22 0.58 8.33
C ASP A 24 10.59 0.68 9.80
N GLU A 25 10.08 1.71 10.45
CA GLU A 25 10.38 2.04 11.83
C GLU A 25 9.12 1.83 12.67
N SER A 26 9.25 1.07 13.74
CA SER A 26 8.16 0.83 14.68
C SER A 26 8.69 0.86 16.11
N VAL A 27 7.81 1.18 17.06
CA VAL A 27 8.17 1.21 18.48
C VAL A 27 7.76 -0.12 19.12
N ASP A 28 8.70 -0.75 19.83
CA ASP A 28 8.41 -1.98 20.57
C ASP A 28 7.71 -1.73 21.92
N LEU A 29 7.34 -2.81 22.62
CA LEU A 29 6.67 -2.74 23.93
C LEU A 29 7.49 -2.06 25.04
N THR A 30 8.79 -1.82 24.81
CA THR A 30 9.70 -1.17 25.76
C THR A 30 10.01 0.27 25.37
N ASP A 31 9.19 0.88 24.50
CA ASP A 31 9.36 2.21 23.95
C ASP A 31 10.68 2.41 23.18
N THR A 32 11.31 1.31 22.73
CA THR A 32 12.49 1.37 21.88
C THR A 32 12.08 1.32 20.42
N SER A 33 12.53 2.30 19.64
CA SER A 33 12.35 2.29 18.19
C SER A 33 13.19 1.18 17.56
N GLN A 34 12.55 0.40 16.70
CA GLN A 34 13.09 -0.74 15.97
C GLN A 34 12.98 -0.46 14.47
N LEU A 35 14.13 -0.42 13.80
CA LEU A 35 14.21 -0.30 12.36
C LEU A 35 14.30 -1.70 11.75
N ALA A 36 13.24 -2.15 11.09
CA ALA A 36 13.30 -3.36 10.30
C ALA A 36 13.83 -3.06 8.90
N MET A 37 14.83 -3.84 8.48
CA MET A 37 15.42 -3.76 7.15
C MET A 37 15.21 -5.06 6.41
N PHE A 38 14.48 -4.97 5.30
CA PHE A 38 14.24 -6.08 4.37
C PHE A 38 15.03 -5.86 3.08
N VAL A 39 15.33 -6.97 2.42
CA VAL A 39 15.96 -6.97 1.09
C VAL A 39 15.10 -7.76 0.11
N ARG A 40 14.99 -7.25 -1.11
CA ARG A 40 14.44 -7.98 -2.27
C ARG A 40 15.57 -8.16 -3.26
N MET A 41 16.02 -9.40 -3.44
CA MET A 41 17.16 -9.80 -4.26
C MET A 41 16.68 -10.37 -5.59
N VAL A 42 17.38 -10.05 -6.67
CA VAL A 42 17.15 -10.64 -7.99
C VAL A 42 18.44 -11.27 -8.49
N PHE A 43 18.36 -12.51 -8.93
CA PHE A 43 19.48 -13.31 -9.44
C PHE A 43 19.57 -13.25 -10.97
N SER A 44 20.64 -13.81 -11.52
CA SER A 44 20.92 -13.79 -12.97
C SER A 44 19.82 -14.46 -13.79
N ASP A 45 19.17 -15.47 -13.23
CA ASP A 45 18.08 -16.26 -13.81
C ASP A 45 16.68 -15.65 -13.55
N PHE A 46 16.63 -14.43 -13.00
CA PHE A 46 15.41 -13.72 -12.60
C PHE A 46 14.65 -14.36 -11.43
N GLU A 47 15.25 -15.30 -10.68
CA GLU A 47 14.73 -15.70 -9.38
C GLU A 47 14.69 -14.47 -8.46
N VAL A 48 13.64 -14.37 -7.65
CA VAL A 48 13.45 -13.29 -6.69
C VAL A 48 13.31 -13.87 -5.29
N LYS A 49 14.08 -13.33 -4.35
CA LYS A 49 13.98 -13.67 -2.93
C LYS A 49 13.76 -12.41 -2.10
N GLU A 50 12.88 -12.50 -1.11
CA GLU A 50 12.63 -11.43 -0.14
C GLU A 50 12.90 -11.93 1.27
N GLU A 51 13.77 -11.24 2.00
CA GLU A 51 14.21 -11.67 3.32
C GLU A 51 14.34 -10.50 4.31
N LEU A 52 14.09 -10.79 5.59
CA LEU A 52 14.42 -9.86 6.67
C LEU A 52 15.94 -9.91 6.90
N VAL A 53 16.60 -8.78 6.71
CA VAL A 53 18.05 -8.67 6.93
C VAL A 53 18.34 -8.49 8.41
N LYS A 54 17.69 -7.51 9.04
CA LYS A 54 17.95 -7.16 10.45
C LYS A 54 16.82 -6.32 11.03
N ILE A 55 16.61 -6.48 12.34
CA ILE A 55 15.95 -5.48 13.18
C ILE A 55 17.04 -4.73 13.95
N ILE A 56 17.15 -3.43 13.70
CA ILE A 56 18.18 -2.56 14.25
C ILE A 56 17.54 -1.67 15.32
N PRO A 57 17.91 -1.82 16.60
CA PRO A 57 17.38 -0.95 17.66
C PRO A 57 17.98 0.45 17.54
N LEU A 58 17.12 1.46 17.48
CA LEU A 58 17.47 2.87 17.49
C LEU A 58 17.38 3.40 18.93
N LYS A 59 18.53 3.38 19.63
CA LYS A 59 18.63 3.87 21.01
C LYS A 59 18.74 5.40 21.00
N GLY A 60 17.77 6.09 21.60
CA GLY A 60 17.77 7.55 21.74
C GLY A 60 16.97 8.25 20.64
N HIS A 61 17.62 8.73 19.59
CA HIS A 61 16.98 9.50 18.52
C HIS A 61 16.72 8.66 17.26
N THR A 62 15.66 9.02 16.54
CA THR A 62 15.21 8.37 15.29
C THR A 62 15.29 9.33 14.09
N ARG A 63 16.22 10.28 14.10
CA ARG A 63 16.37 11.24 12.99
C ARG A 63 16.97 10.51 11.78
N GLY A 64 16.82 11.10 10.60
CA GLY A 64 17.36 10.51 9.37
C GLY A 64 18.88 10.27 9.41
N GLU A 65 19.62 11.11 10.13
CA GLU A 65 21.06 10.94 10.40
C GLU A 65 21.34 9.68 11.23
N ASP A 66 20.56 9.45 12.29
CA ASP A 66 20.72 8.31 13.19
C ASP A 66 20.42 7.00 12.44
N ILE A 67 19.34 6.99 11.65
CA ILE A 67 18.97 5.87 10.77
C ILE A 67 20.06 5.61 9.74
N TYR A 68 20.55 6.65 9.05
CA TYR A 68 21.60 6.54 8.04
C TYR A 68 22.87 5.95 8.61
N SER A 69 23.35 6.49 9.74
CA SER A 69 24.55 5.98 10.40
C SER A 69 24.40 4.51 10.76
N LYS A 70 23.25 4.09 11.30
CA LYS A 70 23.02 2.70 11.71
C LYS A 70 22.90 1.72 10.55
N VAL A 71 22.18 2.10 9.48
CA VAL A 71 22.08 1.28 8.27
C VAL A 71 23.46 1.14 7.62
N LYS A 72 24.20 2.24 7.47
CA LYS A 72 25.54 2.20 6.85
C LYS A 72 26.54 1.40 7.68
N GLU A 73 26.57 1.61 9.00
CA GLU A 73 27.40 0.83 9.93
C GLU A 73 27.14 -0.67 9.76
N TYR A 74 25.86 -1.07 9.72
CA TYR A 74 25.47 -2.45 9.54
C TYR A 74 25.92 -3.02 8.19
N LEU A 75 25.60 -2.33 7.08
CA LEU A 75 25.97 -2.78 5.73
C LEU A 75 27.49 -2.99 5.61
N ILE A 76 28.30 -2.08 6.17
CA ILE A 76 29.76 -2.20 6.16
C ILE A 76 30.21 -3.37 7.05
N SER A 77 29.69 -3.48 8.27
CA SER A 77 30.11 -4.52 9.23
C SER A 77 29.81 -5.94 8.74
N GLU A 78 28.73 -6.11 7.96
CA GLU A 78 28.30 -7.39 7.41
C GLU A 78 28.83 -7.63 5.98
N ASN A 79 29.68 -6.73 5.47
CA ASN A 79 30.23 -6.77 4.11
C ASN A 79 29.16 -6.82 3.00
N ILE A 80 28.01 -6.18 3.22
CA ILE A 80 26.94 -6.09 2.23
C ILE A 80 27.30 -4.99 1.23
N GLN A 81 27.26 -5.32 -0.06
CA GLN A 81 27.66 -4.42 -1.15
C GLN A 81 26.68 -3.23 -1.28
N ILE A 82 27.06 -2.11 -0.66
CA ILE A 82 26.29 -0.85 -0.63
C ILE A 82 26.10 -0.21 -2.01
N GLN A 83 26.82 -0.68 -3.04
CA GLN A 83 26.73 -0.23 -4.43
C GLN A 83 25.63 -0.93 -5.27
N LYS A 84 25.06 -2.04 -4.77
CA LYS A 84 24.03 -2.83 -5.47
C LYS A 84 22.55 -2.39 -5.29
N PRO A 85 22.14 -1.59 -4.28
CA PRO A 85 20.75 -1.18 -4.12
C PRO A 85 20.19 -0.44 -5.34
N VAL A 86 19.12 -0.93 -5.96
CA VAL A 86 18.47 -0.26 -7.11
C VAL A 86 17.26 0.56 -6.70
N SER A 87 16.64 0.20 -5.57
CA SER A 87 15.66 1.05 -4.92
C SER A 87 15.68 0.96 -3.40
N ILE A 88 15.15 2.00 -2.76
CA ILE A 88 14.89 2.06 -1.33
C ILE A 88 13.44 2.48 -1.09
N THR A 89 12.68 1.62 -0.43
CA THR A 89 11.27 1.85 -0.08
C THR A 89 11.14 2.16 1.41
N THR A 90 10.36 3.17 1.76
CA THR A 90 10.13 3.60 3.16
C THR A 90 8.66 3.89 3.43
N ASP A 91 8.26 4.04 4.69
CA ASP A 91 6.92 4.47 5.13
C ASP A 91 6.65 5.97 4.89
N GLY A 92 7.62 6.69 4.30
CA GLY A 92 7.51 8.09 4.00
C GLY A 92 7.63 9.04 5.19
N ALA A 93 7.96 8.55 6.40
CA ALA A 93 8.12 9.40 7.57
C ALA A 93 9.19 10.50 7.34
N PRO A 94 9.08 11.67 7.99
CA PRO A 94 10.03 12.77 7.81
C PRO A 94 11.49 12.39 8.06
N ALA A 95 11.74 11.43 8.97
CA ALA A 95 13.08 10.89 9.22
C ALA A 95 13.68 10.22 7.98
N PHE A 96 12.86 9.57 7.14
CA PHE A 96 13.32 8.97 5.89
C PHE A 96 13.39 9.98 4.73
N THR A 97 12.35 10.83 4.60
CA THR A 97 12.09 11.63 3.39
C THR A 97 12.54 13.10 3.50
N GLY A 98 13.03 13.54 4.66
CA GLY A 98 13.51 14.90 4.88
C GLY A 98 14.51 15.36 3.80
N ARG A 99 14.30 16.55 3.24
CA ARG A 99 15.02 17.05 2.05
C ARG A 99 16.54 17.11 2.21
N THR A 100 17.02 17.44 3.41
CA THR A 100 18.46 17.66 3.66
C THR A 100 19.05 16.57 4.55
N ASN A 101 18.35 16.26 5.66
CA ASN A 101 18.84 15.37 6.72
C ASN A 101 17.97 14.10 6.86
N GLY A 102 17.06 13.86 5.92
CA GLY A 102 16.35 12.58 5.85
C GLY A 102 17.29 11.48 5.36
N PHE A 103 17.06 10.24 5.81
CA PHE A 103 17.85 9.07 5.43
C PHE A 103 18.11 9.00 3.92
N LEU A 104 17.07 9.13 3.09
CA LEU A 104 17.19 9.04 1.64
C LEU A 104 18.03 10.18 1.04
N ALA A 105 17.97 11.38 1.63
CA ALA A 105 18.78 12.51 1.20
C ALA A 105 20.26 12.32 1.56
N LEU A 106 20.55 11.70 2.70
CA LEU A 106 21.90 11.38 3.13
C LEU A 106 22.51 10.26 2.26
N CYS A 107 21.76 9.18 1.99
CA CYS A 107 22.21 8.13 1.06
C CYS A 107 22.54 8.69 -0.32
N ARG A 108 21.76 9.65 -0.84
CA ARG A 108 22.05 10.29 -2.15
C ARG A 108 23.29 11.18 -2.15
N LYS A 109 23.68 11.74 -1.00
CA LYS A 109 24.89 12.57 -0.87
C LYS A 109 26.16 11.73 -0.70
N ASP A 110 26.00 10.48 -0.29
CA ASP A 110 27.08 9.54 -0.06
C ASP A 110 27.46 8.82 -1.36
N SER A 111 28.69 9.03 -1.82
CA SER A 111 29.20 8.45 -3.07
C SER A 111 29.36 6.93 -3.04
N SER A 112 29.25 6.29 -1.86
CA SER A 112 29.25 4.83 -1.76
C SER A 112 27.92 4.20 -2.20
N PHE A 113 26.82 4.95 -2.14
CA PHE A 113 25.54 4.48 -2.68
C PHE A 113 25.48 4.74 -4.20
N PRO A 114 24.85 3.83 -4.97
CA PRO A 114 24.60 4.07 -6.38
C PRO A 114 23.49 5.12 -6.53
N LYS A 115 23.19 5.51 -7.76
CA LYS A 115 21.90 6.14 -8.03
C LYS A 115 20.82 5.06 -7.85
N PHE A 116 19.81 5.37 -7.04
CA PHE A 116 18.71 4.45 -6.73
C PHE A 116 17.36 5.16 -6.83
N PHE A 117 16.33 4.38 -7.12
CA PHE A 117 14.95 4.85 -7.06
C PHE A 117 14.45 4.84 -5.62
N SER A 118 13.69 5.84 -5.19
CA SER A 118 13.07 5.81 -3.86
C SER A 118 11.61 6.16 -3.95
N TYR A 119 10.78 5.42 -3.25
CA TYR A 119 9.35 5.67 -3.23
C TYR A 119 8.78 5.32 -1.86
N HIS A 120 7.70 6.00 -1.52
CA HIS A 120 6.91 5.68 -0.36
C HIS A 120 6.12 4.40 -0.65
N CYS A 121 6.18 3.43 0.27
CA CYS A 121 5.40 2.21 0.23
C CYS A 121 3.93 2.43 -0.17
N ILE A 122 3.45 1.62 -1.12
CA ILE A 122 2.09 1.64 -1.65
C ILE A 122 1.02 1.42 -0.57
N ILE A 123 1.22 0.48 0.36
CA ILE A 123 0.24 0.21 1.44
C ILE A 123 0.14 1.39 2.40
N HIS A 124 1.28 1.99 2.77
CA HIS A 124 1.31 3.17 3.63
C HIS A 124 0.65 4.37 2.94
N GLN A 125 0.95 4.60 1.66
CA GLN A 125 0.29 5.65 0.87
C GLN A 125 -1.23 5.45 0.80
N GLN A 126 -1.69 4.21 0.53
CA GLN A 126 -3.12 3.89 0.49
C GLN A 126 -3.80 4.14 1.84
N ALA A 127 -3.15 3.75 2.94
CA ALA A 127 -3.66 4.00 4.29
C ALA A 127 -3.71 5.51 4.60
N LEU A 128 -2.76 6.30 4.10
CA LEU A 128 -2.79 7.75 4.23
C LEU A 128 -3.94 8.37 3.43
N CYS A 129 -4.19 7.95 2.18
CA CYS A 129 -5.36 8.42 1.42
C CYS A 129 -6.66 8.18 2.19
N ALA A 130 -6.80 7.02 2.84
CA ALA A 130 -7.97 6.71 3.64
C ALA A 130 -8.12 7.63 4.88
N LYS A 131 -7.02 8.08 5.49
CA LYS A 131 -7.07 9.06 6.59
C LYS A 131 -7.54 10.45 6.14
N PHE A 132 -7.48 10.76 4.84
CA PHE A 132 -8.02 12.01 4.28
C PHE A 132 -9.54 12.00 4.10
N LEU A 133 -10.22 10.88 4.38
CA LEU A 133 -11.68 10.88 4.54
C LEU A 133 -12.05 11.81 5.70
N ASN A 134 -12.48 13.03 5.37
CA ASN A 134 -12.82 14.10 6.31
C ASN A 134 -14.16 13.82 7.04
N MET A 135 -14.29 12.64 7.64
CA MET A 135 -15.51 12.13 8.29
C MET A 135 -15.21 11.66 9.71
N ASN A 136 -14.31 12.38 10.40
CA ASN A 136 -13.85 12.05 11.73
C ASN A 136 -14.97 12.03 12.77
N ASP A 137 -16.00 12.85 12.60
CA ASP A 137 -17.10 12.94 13.57
C ASP A 137 -17.98 11.68 13.53
N VAL A 138 -18.31 11.17 12.34
CA VAL A 138 -18.99 9.88 12.16
C VAL A 138 -18.16 8.75 12.79
N MET A 139 -16.86 8.68 12.47
CA MET A 139 -15.98 7.66 13.02
C MET A 139 -15.86 7.71 14.54
N LYS A 140 -15.74 8.90 15.13
CA LYS A 140 -15.65 9.08 16.58
C LYS A 140 -16.92 8.61 17.27
N THR A 141 -18.10 8.91 16.71
CA THR A 141 -19.38 8.43 17.24
C THR A 141 -19.45 6.91 17.22
N VAL A 142 -19.15 6.28 16.08
CA VAL A 142 -19.13 4.82 15.95
C VAL A 142 -18.19 4.18 16.96
N ILE A 143 -16.95 4.67 17.08
CA ILE A 143 -15.94 4.14 18.02
C ILE A 143 -16.42 4.27 19.47
N LYS A 144 -16.99 5.41 19.86
CA LYS A 144 -17.52 5.60 21.22
C LYS A 144 -18.61 4.59 21.56
N ILE A 145 -19.55 4.37 20.64
CA ILE A 145 -20.66 3.42 20.83
C ILE A 145 -20.13 1.97 20.91
N VAL A 146 -19.22 1.59 19.99
CA VAL A 146 -18.60 0.25 19.99
C VAL A 146 -17.84 0.01 21.29
N ASN A 147 -17.01 0.96 21.72
CA ASN A 147 -16.25 0.85 22.96
C ASN A 147 -17.17 0.73 24.17
N LYS A 148 -18.29 1.47 24.19
CA LYS A 148 -19.30 1.37 25.24
C LYS A 148 -19.87 -0.04 25.31
N ILE A 149 -20.44 -0.55 24.22
CA ILE A 149 -21.01 -1.91 24.14
C ILE A 149 -19.98 -2.98 24.58
N ARG A 150 -18.71 -2.79 24.21
CA ARG A 150 -17.63 -3.75 24.44
C ARG A 150 -16.95 -3.63 25.80
N ALA A 151 -17.13 -2.53 26.53
CA ALA A 151 -16.38 -2.18 27.74
C ALA A 151 -16.55 -3.21 28.87
N HIS A 152 -17.74 -3.78 29.02
CA HIS A 152 -18.05 -4.71 30.11
C HIS A 152 -18.63 -6.02 29.59
N ALA A 153 -18.23 -7.14 30.20
CA ALA A 153 -18.70 -8.48 29.84
C ALA A 153 -20.22 -8.61 29.91
N LEU A 154 -20.85 -7.97 30.91
CA LEU A 154 -22.31 -7.95 31.05
C LEU A 154 -22.97 -7.23 29.87
N GLN A 155 -22.47 -6.05 29.48
CA GLN A 155 -23.02 -5.29 28.36
C GLN A 155 -22.89 -6.06 27.04
N ARG A 156 -21.76 -6.74 26.83
CA ARG A 156 -21.56 -7.60 25.67
C ARG A 156 -22.56 -8.76 25.61
N ARG A 157 -22.85 -9.41 26.75
CA ARG A 157 -23.85 -10.48 26.82
C ARG A 157 -25.26 -9.97 26.53
N HIS A 158 -25.65 -8.82 27.10
CA HIS A 158 -26.94 -8.20 26.79
C HIS A 158 -27.06 -7.86 25.31
N PHE A 159 -26.02 -7.25 24.72
CA PHE A 159 -26.03 -6.92 23.30
C PHE A 159 -26.13 -8.17 22.41
N ARG A 160 -25.49 -9.29 22.79
CA ARG A 160 -25.64 -10.56 22.08
C ARG A 160 -27.08 -11.08 22.11
N GLY A 161 -27.75 -10.97 23.25
CA GLY A 161 -29.18 -11.30 23.37
C GLY A 161 -30.03 -10.50 22.37
N LEU A 162 -29.77 -9.20 22.22
CA LEU A 162 -30.47 -8.35 21.24
C LEU A 162 -30.19 -8.75 19.78
N ILE A 163 -28.97 -9.20 19.46
CA ILE A 163 -28.64 -9.71 18.12
C ILE A 163 -29.47 -10.96 17.80
N GLU A 164 -29.58 -11.87 18.78
CA GLU A 164 -30.34 -13.12 18.66
C GLU A 164 -31.85 -12.85 18.58
N GLU A 165 -32.37 -11.95 19.41
CA GLU A 165 -33.79 -11.55 19.44
C GLU A 165 -34.25 -10.88 18.14
N LEU A 166 -33.40 -10.05 17.53
CA LEU A 166 -33.68 -9.39 16.26
C LEU A 166 -33.33 -10.24 15.03
N GLU A 167 -32.97 -11.52 15.23
CA GLU A 167 -32.61 -12.48 14.19
C GLU A 167 -31.53 -11.97 13.20
N LEU A 168 -30.57 -11.19 13.71
CA LEU A 168 -29.54 -10.58 12.86
C LEU A 168 -28.51 -11.64 12.45
N GLN A 169 -28.32 -11.80 11.13
CA GLN A 169 -27.49 -12.87 10.54
C GLN A 169 -25.97 -12.74 10.80
N HIS A 170 -25.53 -11.69 11.50
CA HIS A 170 -24.12 -11.36 11.69
C HIS A 170 -23.71 -11.47 13.17
N GLY A 171 -22.56 -12.10 13.44
CA GLY A 171 -21.98 -12.19 14.79
C GLY A 171 -21.54 -10.85 15.41
N GLU A 172 -21.02 -10.90 16.65
CA GLU A 172 -20.71 -9.72 17.51
C GLU A 172 -19.88 -8.60 16.84
N LEU A 173 -20.01 -7.37 17.37
CA LEU A 173 -19.17 -6.23 17.01
C LEU A 173 -17.69 -6.51 17.32
N PRO A 174 -16.76 -6.36 16.36
CA PRO A 174 -15.33 -6.48 16.63
C PRO A 174 -14.87 -5.37 17.58
N PHE A 175 -13.90 -5.68 18.46
CA PHE A 175 -13.27 -4.66 19.29
C PHE A 175 -12.39 -3.77 18.42
N HIS A 176 -12.45 -2.46 18.63
CA HIS A 176 -11.52 -1.53 18.00
C HIS A 176 -10.28 -1.38 18.88
N THR A 177 -9.17 -2.03 18.50
CA THR A 177 -7.84 -1.52 18.85
C THR A 177 -7.48 -0.45 17.83
N GLU A 178 -6.74 0.60 18.21
CA GLU A 178 -6.38 1.74 17.34
C GLU A 178 -5.48 1.39 16.13
N VAL A 179 -5.48 0.14 15.71
CA VAL A 179 -4.51 -0.42 14.79
C VAL A 179 -5.22 -0.70 13.46
N ARG A 180 -5.02 0.24 12.52
CA ARG A 180 -5.26 0.17 11.06
C ARG A 180 -6.67 0.49 10.54
N TRP A 181 -6.71 1.15 9.38
CA TRP A 181 -7.94 1.48 8.64
C TRP A 181 -8.78 0.24 8.28
N LEU A 182 -8.15 -0.92 8.05
CA LEU A 182 -8.83 -2.19 7.77
C LEU A 182 -9.77 -2.63 8.89
N SER A 183 -9.40 -2.39 10.16
CA SER A 183 -10.28 -2.70 11.28
C SER A 183 -11.47 -1.74 11.31
N LYS A 184 -11.27 -0.47 10.95
CA LYS A 184 -12.33 0.55 10.85
C LYS A 184 -13.40 0.20 9.81
N GLY A 185 -13.00 -0.22 8.60
CA GLY A 185 -13.97 -0.66 7.58
C GLY A 185 -14.83 -1.83 8.03
N LYS A 186 -14.22 -2.85 8.65
CA LYS A 186 -14.94 -4.00 9.23
C LYS A 186 -15.88 -3.59 10.36
N VAL A 187 -15.44 -2.67 11.23
CA VAL A 187 -16.28 -2.11 12.32
C VAL A 187 -17.48 -1.38 11.73
N LEU A 188 -17.29 -0.49 10.75
CA LEU A 188 -18.37 0.26 10.11
C LEU A 188 -19.40 -0.64 9.44
N TYR A 189 -18.93 -1.61 8.65
CA TYR A 189 -19.80 -2.58 8.00
C TYR A 189 -20.62 -3.35 9.04
N ARG A 190 -19.98 -3.85 10.10
CA ARG A 190 -20.69 -4.58 11.18
C ARG A 190 -21.64 -3.67 11.96
N PHE A 191 -21.26 -2.43 12.22
CA PHE A 191 -22.09 -1.44 12.88
C PHE A 191 -23.37 -1.18 12.08
N ASN A 192 -23.26 -1.04 10.76
CA ASN A 192 -24.41 -0.85 9.88
C ASN A 192 -25.38 -2.04 9.94
N GLN A 193 -24.87 -3.26 9.91
CA GLN A 193 -25.68 -4.49 10.00
C GLN A 193 -26.39 -4.62 11.36
N LEU A 194 -25.76 -4.13 12.42
CA LEU A 194 -26.28 -4.24 13.79
C LEU A 194 -26.99 -2.97 14.26
N LEU A 195 -27.23 -2.00 13.36
CA LEU A 195 -27.81 -0.71 13.71
C LEU A 195 -29.14 -0.82 14.49
N PRO A 196 -30.09 -1.72 14.15
CA PRO A 196 -31.30 -1.91 14.95
C PRO A 196 -31.01 -2.35 16.39
N ALA A 197 -30.15 -3.34 16.58
CA ALA A 197 -29.76 -3.81 17.92
C ALA A 197 -29.03 -2.72 18.71
N ILE A 198 -28.19 -1.92 18.05
CA ILE A 198 -27.46 -0.80 18.66
C ILE A 198 -28.43 0.28 19.13
N LEU A 199 -29.41 0.65 18.31
CA LEU A 199 -30.46 1.60 18.68
C LEU A 199 -31.26 1.11 19.89
N THR A 200 -31.72 -0.14 19.88
CA THR A 200 -32.43 -0.74 21.01
C THR A 200 -31.58 -0.74 22.28
N PHE A 201 -30.32 -1.17 22.19
CA PHE A 201 -29.38 -1.19 23.31
C PHE A 201 -29.16 0.19 23.95
N LEU A 202 -29.10 1.24 23.14
CA LEU A 202 -28.90 2.62 23.58
C LEU A 202 -30.18 3.19 24.21
N LYS A 203 -31.36 2.91 23.64
CA LYS A 203 -32.67 3.31 24.20
C LYS A 203 -32.90 2.70 25.58
N GLU A 204 -32.64 1.41 25.75
CA GLU A 204 -32.74 0.72 27.06
C GLU A 204 -31.85 1.33 28.16
N ARG A 205 -30.80 2.07 27.76
CA ARG A 205 -29.82 2.69 28.66
C ARG A 205 -30.00 4.20 28.79
N ASN A 206 -31.06 4.76 28.20
CA ASN A 206 -31.35 6.20 28.19
C ASN A 206 -30.18 7.03 27.60
N GLU A 207 -29.53 6.51 26.55
CA GLU A 207 -28.42 7.18 25.85
C GLU A 207 -28.93 8.13 24.76
N GLU A 208 -29.84 9.04 25.13
CA GLU A 208 -30.61 9.89 24.21
C GLU A 208 -29.74 10.66 23.22
N THR A 209 -28.54 11.11 23.63
CA THR A 209 -27.61 11.80 22.72
C THR A 209 -27.16 10.91 21.57
N PHE A 210 -26.84 9.64 21.82
CA PHE A 210 -26.43 8.72 20.74
C PHE A 210 -27.63 8.24 19.93
N VAL A 211 -28.79 8.04 20.57
CA VAL A 211 -30.03 7.70 19.86
C VAL A 211 -30.38 8.80 18.86
N GLY A 212 -30.40 10.06 19.29
CA GLY A 212 -30.69 11.19 18.40
C GLY A 212 -29.71 11.32 17.23
N ILE A 213 -28.42 11.00 17.42
CA ILE A 213 -27.44 10.98 16.33
C ILE A 213 -27.71 9.83 15.34
N LEU A 214 -28.02 8.63 15.85
CA LEU A 214 -28.27 7.46 15.01
C LEU A 214 -29.66 7.48 14.33
N GLU A 215 -30.54 8.39 14.73
CA GLU A 215 -31.83 8.66 14.08
C GLU A 215 -31.78 9.90 13.17
N ASP A 216 -30.70 10.69 13.21
CA ASP A 216 -30.51 11.84 12.34
C ASP A 216 -30.23 11.42 10.89
N SER A 217 -31.14 11.78 9.99
CA SER A 217 -31.07 11.38 8.58
C SER A 217 -29.81 11.91 7.86
N ASN A 218 -29.29 13.08 8.23
CA ASN A 218 -28.07 13.63 7.61
C ASN A 218 -26.84 12.82 8.01
N TRP A 219 -26.72 12.51 9.31
CA TRP A 219 -25.67 11.67 9.86
C TRP A 219 -25.73 10.26 9.28
N LEU A 220 -26.93 9.69 9.11
CA LEU A 220 -27.09 8.38 8.50
C LEU A 220 -26.67 8.34 7.03
N GLN A 221 -26.91 9.40 6.25
CA GLN A 221 -26.36 9.50 4.89
C GLN A 221 -24.82 9.53 4.91
N ASP A 222 -24.21 10.30 5.82
CA ASP A 222 -22.75 10.33 5.97
C ASP A 222 -22.18 8.98 6.41
N PHE A 223 -22.81 8.33 7.38
CA PHE A 223 -22.46 7.01 7.85
C PHE A 223 -22.55 5.97 6.72
N ALA A 224 -23.64 5.98 5.96
CA ALA A 224 -23.86 5.06 4.85
C ALA A 224 -22.82 5.23 3.74
N PHE A 225 -22.51 6.48 3.36
CA PHE A 225 -21.42 6.77 2.42
C PHE A 225 -20.08 6.26 2.95
N LEU A 226 -19.80 6.49 4.23
CA LEU A 226 -18.56 6.07 4.87
C LEU A 226 -18.42 4.54 4.86
N VAL A 227 -19.48 3.80 5.15
CA VAL A 227 -19.52 2.33 5.04
C VAL A 227 -19.11 1.90 3.62
N ASP A 228 -19.77 2.44 2.58
CA ASP A 228 -19.52 2.05 1.20
C ASP A 228 -18.12 2.42 0.70
N ILE A 229 -17.59 3.59 1.04
CA ILE A 229 -16.24 4.01 0.60
C ILE A 229 -15.15 3.26 1.35
N THR A 230 -15.33 2.97 2.64
CA THR A 230 -14.36 2.21 3.44
C THR A 230 -14.23 0.77 2.97
N GLU A 231 -15.33 0.15 2.52
CA GLU A 231 -15.31 -1.18 1.90
C GLU A 231 -14.43 -1.18 0.63
N LYS A 232 -14.55 -0.16 -0.22
CA LYS A 232 -13.72 -0.02 -1.44
C LYS A 232 -12.23 0.11 -1.10
N PHE A 233 -11.90 0.87 -0.06
CA PHE A 233 -10.53 0.93 0.46
C PHE A 233 -10.04 -0.41 1.00
N ASN A 234 -10.90 -1.17 1.68
CA ASN A 234 -10.58 -2.50 2.17
C ASN A 234 -10.29 -3.47 1.01
N ASP A 235 -11.10 -3.44 -0.05
CA ASP A 235 -10.88 -4.25 -1.26
C ASP A 235 -9.55 -3.92 -1.92
N LEU A 236 -9.25 -2.63 -2.14
CA LEU A 236 -7.95 -2.22 -2.68
C LEU A 236 -6.81 -2.73 -1.79
N ASN A 237 -6.92 -2.53 -0.47
CA ASN A 237 -5.88 -2.92 0.45
C ASN A 237 -5.61 -4.44 0.43
N LEU A 238 -6.66 -5.28 0.39
CA LEU A 238 -6.51 -6.73 0.26
C LEU A 238 -5.74 -7.13 -1.00
N LYS A 239 -5.95 -6.42 -2.10
CA LYS A 239 -5.23 -6.67 -3.36
C LYS A 239 -3.78 -6.22 -3.36
N LEU A 240 -3.47 -5.19 -2.57
CA LEU A 240 -2.12 -4.67 -2.36
C LEU A 240 -1.31 -5.50 -1.36
N GLN A 241 -1.98 -6.38 -0.62
CA GLN A 241 -1.38 -7.35 0.29
C GLN A 241 -1.21 -8.72 -0.39
N GLY A 242 -0.32 -9.53 0.15
CA GLY A 242 -0.06 -10.89 -0.31
C GLY A 242 1.41 -11.14 -0.64
N LYS A 243 1.76 -12.42 -0.70
CA LYS A 243 3.06 -12.88 -1.17
C LYS A 243 3.13 -12.82 -2.70
N ASP A 244 4.33 -12.85 -3.24
CA ASP A 244 4.61 -13.03 -4.67
C ASP A 244 3.99 -11.95 -5.58
N LYS A 245 3.80 -10.75 -5.06
CA LYS A 245 3.32 -9.60 -5.83
C LYS A 245 4.45 -8.96 -6.65
N HIS A 246 4.08 -8.36 -7.78
CA HIS A 246 4.98 -7.53 -8.60
C HIS A 246 4.58 -6.06 -8.51
N ILE A 247 5.57 -5.16 -8.63
CA ILE A 247 5.34 -3.72 -8.52
C ILE A 247 4.29 -3.23 -9.54
N LEU A 248 4.28 -3.77 -10.76
CA LEU A 248 3.31 -3.37 -11.77
C LEU A 248 1.88 -3.83 -11.45
N GLU A 249 1.70 -4.99 -10.80
CA GLU A 249 0.37 -5.38 -10.32
C GLU A 249 -0.16 -4.36 -9.32
N MET A 250 0.70 -3.89 -8.40
CA MET A 250 0.33 -2.89 -7.41
C MET A 250 -0.02 -1.55 -8.05
N ILE A 251 0.78 -1.12 -9.04
CA ILE A 251 0.54 0.08 -9.83
C ILE A 251 -0.81 -0.02 -10.57
N SER A 252 -1.09 -1.18 -11.17
CA SER A 252 -2.34 -1.45 -11.88
C SER A 252 -3.55 -1.35 -10.95
N GLU A 253 -3.48 -1.95 -9.75
CA GLU A 253 -4.57 -1.88 -8.78
C GLU A 253 -4.82 -0.46 -8.27
N VAL A 254 -3.75 0.31 -8.01
CA VAL A 254 -3.88 1.73 -7.64
C VAL A 254 -4.51 2.54 -8.77
N ARG A 255 -4.09 2.36 -10.03
CA ARG A 255 -4.70 3.07 -11.16
C ARG A 255 -6.15 2.71 -11.37
N ALA A 256 -6.46 1.42 -11.33
CA ALA A 256 -7.83 0.96 -11.45
C ALA A 256 -8.70 1.60 -10.35
N PHE A 257 -8.17 1.79 -9.14
CA PHE A 257 -8.86 2.51 -8.08
C PHE A 257 -9.02 4.01 -8.37
N SER A 258 -7.99 4.70 -8.88
CA SER A 258 -8.08 6.11 -9.27
C SER A 258 -9.12 6.35 -10.40
N GLU A 259 -9.19 5.46 -11.39
CA GLU A 259 -10.20 5.51 -12.45
C GLU A 259 -11.61 5.24 -11.89
N LYS A 260 -11.73 4.31 -10.94
CA LYS A 260 -12.99 4.07 -10.24
C LYS A 260 -13.43 5.29 -9.42
N LEU A 261 -12.53 5.99 -8.73
CA LEU A 261 -12.83 7.25 -8.04
C LEU A 261 -13.39 8.28 -9.03
N THR A 262 -12.78 8.42 -10.21
CA THR A 262 -13.26 9.33 -11.27
C THR A 262 -14.65 8.95 -11.79
N LEU A 263 -14.94 7.64 -11.91
CA LEU A 263 -16.28 7.17 -12.26
C LEU A 263 -17.29 7.45 -11.14
N TRP A 264 -16.95 7.14 -9.89
CA TRP A 264 -17.80 7.33 -8.73
C TRP A 264 -18.10 8.80 -8.47
N GLU A 265 -17.12 9.68 -8.64
CA GLU A 265 -17.27 11.14 -8.59
C GLU A 265 -18.40 11.62 -9.53
N LYS A 266 -18.37 11.18 -10.80
CA LYS A 266 -19.40 11.53 -11.80
C LYS A 266 -20.76 10.95 -11.44
N ASN A 267 -20.81 9.68 -11.01
CA ASN A 267 -22.06 9.00 -10.70
C ASN A 267 -22.74 9.62 -9.47
N VAL A 268 -21.99 9.92 -8.42
CA VAL A 268 -22.48 10.59 -7.19
C VAL A 268 -23.11 11.94 -7.50
N MET A 269 -22.52 12.74 -8.41
CA MET A 269 -23.11 14.01 -8.84
C MET A 269 -24.40 13.85 -9.64
N ARG A 270 -24.51 12.78 -10.43
CA ARG A 270 -25.73 12.45 -11.19
C ARG A 270 -26.83 11.82 -10.34
N GLY A 271 -26.53 11.44 -9.10
CA GLY A 271 -27.46 10.67 -8.25
C GLY A 271 -27.48 9.17 -8.59
N GLU A 272 -26.52 8.66 -9.36
CA GLU A 272 -26.42 7.25 -9.73
C GLU A 272 -25.65 6.45 -8.66
N LEU A 273 -26.33 5.98 -7.63
CA LEU A 273 -25.69 5.38 -6.45
C LEU A 273 -25.52 3.85 -6.51
N LYS A 274 -25.50 3.27 -7.70
CA LYS A 274 -25.30 1.81 -7.92
C LYS A 274 -24.02 1.23 -7.30
N HIS A 275 -23.01 2.07 -7.06
CA HIS A 275 -21.76 1.66 -6.40
C HIS A 275 -21.72 2.02 -4.91
N PHE A 276 -22.77 2.66 -4.38
CA PHE A 276 -22.91 3.05 -2.97
C PHE A 276 -24.26 2.51 -2.46
N PRO A 277 -24.40 1.18 -2.34
CA PRO A 277 -25.69 0.54 -2.04
C PRO A 277 -26.23 0.92 -0.65
N THR A 278 -25.35 1.11 0.34
CA THR A 278 -25.77 1.51 1.69
C THR A 278 -26.34 2.93 1.65
N LEU A 279 -25.63 3.85 0.97
CA LEU A 279 -26.09 5.22 0.79
C LEU A 279 -27.39 5.29 -0.05
N ASN A 280 -27.47 4.50 -1.12
CA ASN A 280 -28.67 4.45 -1.96
C ASN A 280 -29.90 4.03 -1.16
N LYS A 281 -29.79 2.96 -0.39
CA LYS A 281 -30.86 2.50 0.51
C LYS A 281 -31.24 3.58 1.51
N GLN A 282 -30.25 4.25 2.12
CA GLN A 282 -30.51 5.30 3.09
C GLN A 282 -31.28 6.48 2.48
N ILE A 283 -30.95 6.88 1.25
CA ILE A 283 -31.65 7.96 0.53
C ILE A 283 -33.06 7.55 0.14
N GLU A 284 -33.27 6.31 -0.30
CA GLU A 284 -34.61 5.79 -0.63
C GLU A 284 -35.54 5.78 0.60
N THR A 285 -34.98 5.54 1.79
CA THR A 285 -35.75 5.52 3.05
C THR A 285 -35.86 6.87 3.75
N ALA A 286 -35.01 7.84 3.40
CA ALA A 286 -34.95 9.12 4.11
C ALA A 286 -35.91 10.15 3.49
N GLU A 287 -36.63 10.90 4.33
CA GLU A 287 -37.50 12.01 3.91
C GLU A 287 -36.72 13.33 3.69
N ILE A 288 -35.42 13.26 3.44
CA ILE A 288 -34.57 14.44 3.22
C ILE A 288 -33.87 14.38 1.86
N PRO A 289 -33.50 15.54 1.27
CA PRO A 289 -32.77 15.57 0.01
C PRO A 289 -31.41 14.87 0.08
N TYR A 290 -30.98 14.31 -1.04
CA TYR A 290 -29.62 13.79 -1.21
C TYR A 290 -28.62 14.91 -1.47
N GLU A 291 -27.66 15.10 -0.56
CA GLU A 291 -26.61 16.13 -0.66
C GLU A 291 -25.45 15.71 -1.58
N ARG A 292 -25.73 15.55 -2.88
CA ARG A 292 -24.75 15.14 -3.90
C ARG A 292 -23.42 15.90 -3.89
N GLU A 293 -23.45 17.22 -3.66
CA GLU A 293 -22.25 18.07 -3.67
C GLU A 293 -21.28 17.74 -2.54
N ARG A 294 -21.80 17.31 -1.39
CA ARG A 294 -21.01 16.96 -0.22
C ARG A 294 -20.14 15.73 -0.51
N PHE A 295 -20.78 14.65 -0.99
CA PHE A 295 -20.08 13.41 -1.32
C PHE A 295 -19.16 13.55 -2.53
N PHE A 296 -19.56 14.35 -3.52
CA PHE A 296 -18.69 14.69 -4.65
C PHE A 296 -17.38 15.32 -4.18
N LYS A 297 -17.45 16.37 -3.35
CA LYS A 297 -16.25 17.04 -2.82
C LYS A 297 -15.33 16.06 -2.08
N ILE A 298 -15.89 15.13 -1.30
CA ILE A 298 -15.11 14.11 -0.60
C ILE A 298 -14.38 13.22 -1.61
N ILE A 299 -15.06 12.71 -2.64
CA ILE A 299 -14.43 11.86 -3.65
C ILE A 299 -13.37 12.64 -4.44
N THR A 300 -13.63 13.89 -4.81
CA THR A 300 -12.66 14.77 -5.49
C THR A 300 -11.38 14.93 -4.66
N SER A 301 -11.50 15.25 -3.37
CA SER A 301 -10.33 15.37 -2.49
C SER A 301 -9.56 14.06 -2.34
N LEU A 302 -10.25 12.91 -2.29
CA LEU A 302 -9.57 11.61 -2.26
C LEU A 302 -8.80 11.34 -3.56
N LYS A 303 -9.42 11.62 -4.71
CA LYS A 303 -8.79 11.45 -6.03
C LYS A 303 -7.53 12.31 -6.14
N GLU A 304 -7.58 13.57 -5.74
CA GLU A 304 -6.41 14.47 -5.72
C GLU A 304 -5.28 13.92 -4.82
N GLU A 305 -5.62 13.39 -3.63
CA GLU A 305 -4.62 12.77 -2.75
C GLU A 305 -4.03 11.49 -3.35
N PHE A 306 -4.82 10.67 -4.04
CA PHE A 306 -4.29 9.51 -4.79
C PHE A 306 -3.33 9.95 -5.90
N GLU A 307 -3.72 10.92 -6.73
CA GLU A 307 -2.88 11.41 -7.83
C GLU A 307 -1.55 11.96 -7.34
N LYS A 308 -1.58 12.71 -6.23
CA LYS A 308 -0.39 13.30 -5.60
C LYS A 308 0.52 12.24 -5.02
N ARG A 309 -0.01 11.32 -4.20
CA ARG A 309 0.78 10.32 -3.47
C ARG A 309 1.42 9.31 -4.41
N PHE A 310 0.64 8.76 -5.34
CA PHE A 310 1.11 7.71 -6.25
C PHE A 310 1.82 8.25 -7.51
N SER A 311 2.22 9.53 -7.50
CA SER A 311 2.89 10.19 -8.64
C SER A 311 4.24 9.57 -8.99
N ASP A 312 4.99 9.06 -8.01
CA ASP A 312 6.27 8.38 -8.24
C ASP A 312 6.12 7.18 -9.18
N PHE A 313 5.02 6.44 -9.09
CA PHE A 313 4.78 5.27 -9.93
C PHE A 313 4.46 5.62 -11.38
N LYS A 314 3.94 6.82 -11.64
CA LYS A 314 3.74 7.30 -13.02
C LYS A 314 5.07 7.40 -13.77
N ARG A 315 6.17 7.69 -13.08
CA ARG A 315 7.51 7.85 -13.69
C ARG A 315 8.07 6.55 -14.25
N ILE A 316 7.79 5.43 -13.59
CA ILE A 316 8.33 4.11 -13.94
C ILE A 316 7.30 3.20 -14.60
N GLU A 317 6.05 3.66 -14.72
CA GLU A 317 4.93 2.92 -15.30
C GLU A 317 5.28 2.31 -16.65
N LEU A 318 5.72 3.15 -17.59
CA LEU A 318 5.91 2.73 -18.97
C LEU A 318 7.03 1.70 -19.08
N VAL A 319 8.10 1.88 -18.29
CA VAL A 319 9.19 0.90 -18.21
C VAL A 319 8.71 -0.40 -17.57
N CYS A 320 7.90 -0.33 -16.52
CA CYS A 320 7.31 -1.52 -15.90
C CYS A 320 6.40 -2.26 -16.88
N GLN A 321 5.60 -1.53 -17.67
CA GLN A 321 4.71 -2.11 -18.68
C GLN A 321 5.52 -2.81 -19.78
N PHE A 322 6.60 -2.18 -20.23
CA PHE A 322 7.55 -2.82 -21.13
C PHE A 322 8.16 -4.08 -20.50
N VAL A 323 8.56 -4.05 -19.23
CA VAL A 323 9.12 -5.24 -18.56
C VAL A 323 8.11 -6.37 -18.44
N LEU A 324 6.81 -6.11 -18.27
CA LEU A 324 5.82 -7.20 -18.30
C LEU A 324 5.45 -7.63 -19.72
N PHE A 325 5.44 -6.72 -20.69
CA PHE A 325 5.03 -6.99 -22.07
C PHE A 325 6.11 -6.53 -23.06
N PRO A 326 7.31 -7.13 -23.04
CA PRO A 326 8.47 -6.68 -23.81
C PRO A 326 8.30 -6.77 -25.33
N LEU A 327 7.35 -7.58 -25.79
CA LEU A 327 7.03 -7.76 -27.22
C LEU A 327 5.86 -6.89 -27.70
N SER A 328 5.24 -6.13 -26.79
CA SER A 328 4.13 -5.23 -27.12
C SER A 328 4.58 -4.05 -28.00
N ASN A 329 3.62 -3.41 -28.66
CA ASN A 329 3.91 -2.20 -29.41
C ASN A 329 4.12 -1.03 -28.44
N ILE A 330 5.31 -0.44 -28.46
CA ILE A 330 5.70 0.69 -27.61
C ILE A 330 6.34 1.79 -28.48
N ASN A 331 6.30 3.02 -27.98
CA ASN A 331 7.12 4.10 -28.51
C ASN A 331 8.56 3.91 -28.04
N VAL A 332 9.45 3.56 -28.97
CA VAL A 332 10.85 3.22 -28.68
C VAL A 332 11.61 4.42 -28.09
N GLU A 333 11.41 5.61 -28.65
CA GLU A 333 12.06 6.85 -28.18
C GLU A 333 11.60 7.21 -26.76
N GLU A 334 10.29 7.08 -26.48
CA GLU A 334 9.73 7.38 -25.17
C GLU A 334 10.24 6.43 -24.08
N VAL A 335 10.24 5.11 -24.36
CA VAL A 335 10.75 4.11 -23.41
C VAL A 335 12.26 4.27 -23.21
N SER A 336 13.01 4.52 -24.28
CA SER A 336 14.46 4.75 -24.20
C SER A 336 14.80 5.96 -23.34
N ALA A 337 14.13 7.10 -23.55
CA ALA A 337 14.35 8.31 -22.76
C ALA A 337 14.04 8.10 -21.26
N LEU A 338 12.99 7.32 -20.94
CA LEU A 338 12.70 6.96 -19.55
C LEU A 338 13.75 6.03 -18.96
N ILE A 339 14.24 5.05 -19.74
CA ILE A 339 15.30 4.14 -19.31
C ILE A 339 16.62 4.89 -19.06
N GLU A 340 16.98 5.84 -19.92
CA GLU A 340 18.15 6.72 -19.69
C GLU A 340 17.99 7.51 -18.40
N LYS A 341 16.83 8.14 -18.22
CA LYS A 341 16.55 9.01 -17.08
C LYS A 341 16.55 8.25 -15.74
N GLU A 342 15.88 7.11 -15.68
CA GLU A 342 15.60 6.40 -14.42
C GLU A 342 16.58 5.23 -14.17
N PHE A 343 17.19 4.65 -15.21
CA PHE A 343 18.11 3.50 -15.11
C PHE A 343 19.52 3.76 -15.66
N HIS A 344 19.78 4.96 -16.19
CA HIS A 344 21.10 5.41 -16.64
C HIS A 344 21.75 4.47 -17.66
N LYS A 345 20.96 3.96 -18.59
CA LYS A 345 21.45 3.22 -19.75
C LYS A 345 21.57 4.14 -20.95
N ASP A 346 22.52 3.83 -21.82
CA ASP A 346 22.73 4.56 -23.07
C ASP A 346 21.48 4.45 -23.96
N PRO A 347 20.82 5.57 -24.31
CA PRO A 347 19.56 5.54 -25.04
C PRO A 347 19.72 4.92 -26.44
N SER A 348 20.82 5.19 -27.14
CA SER A 348 21.05 4.65 -28.48
C SER A 348 21.16 3.12 -28.48
N SER A 349 21.89 2.55 -27.52
CA SER A 349 21.98 1.10 -27.35
C SER A 349 20.64 0.48 -26.97
N VAL A 350 19.88 1.14 -26.09
CA VAL A 350 18.54 0.69 -25.67
C VAL A 350 17.56 0.70 -26.84
N GLU A 351 17.54 1.73 -27.68
CA GLU A 351 16.67 1.80 -28.87
C GLU A 351 16.92 0.63 -29.82
N LEU A 352 18.20 0.35 -30.11
CA LEU A 352 18.59 -0.76 -30.97
C LEU A 352 18.22 -2.11 -30.37
N GLU A 353 18.41 -2.31 -29.06
CA GLU A 353 17.98 -3.51 -28.35
C GLU A 353 16.45 -3.66 -28.37
N LEU A 354 15.68 -2.59 -28.15
CA LEU A 354 14.21 -2.60 -28.17
C LEU A 354 13.69 -3.04 -29.54
N ILE A 355 14.20 -2.44 -30.61
CA ILE A 355 13.83 -2.78 -31.99
C ILE A 355 14.20 -4.23 -32.30
N SER A 356 15.40 -4.65 -31.89
CA SER A 356 15.91 -5.99 -32.18
C SER A 356 15.14 -7.06 -31.40
N LEU A 357 14.86 -6.87 -30.12
CA LEU A 357 14.13 -7.81 -29.27
C LEU A 357 12.71 -8.02 -29.81
N ARG A 358 12.03 -6.92 -30.17
CA ARG A 358 10.68 -6.95 -30.75
C ARG A 358 10.61 -7.63 -32.10
N ASN A 359 11.74 -7.85 -32.79
CA ASN A 359 11.81 -8.53 -34.07
C ASN A 359 12.52 -9.89 -34.00
N ASP A 360 12.95 -10.32 -32.81
CA ASP A 360 13.64 -11.59 -32.64
C ASP A 360 12.67 -12.78 -32.74
N LEU A 361 12.75 -13.50 -33.85
CA LEU A 361 11.89 -14.65 -34.12
C LEU A 361 12.14 -15.83 -33.17
N ALA A 362 13.37 -16.00 -32.69
CA ALA A 362 13.72 -17.07 -31.76
C ALA A 362 13.14 -16.79 -30.38
N VAL A 363 13.25 -15.56 -29.89
CA VAL A 363 12.61 -15.15 -28.62
C VAL A 363 11.09 -15.26 -28.72
N LYS A 364 10.50 -14.82 -29.84
CA LYS A 364 9.04 -14.93 -30.08
C LYS A 364 8.51 -16.36 -30.10
N SER A 365 9.30 -17.32 -30.59
CA SER A 365 8.84 -18.72 -30.71
C SER A 365 8.78 -19.47 -29.38
N VAL A 366 9.56 -19.02 -28.38
CA VAL A 366 9.61 -19.61 -27.03
C VAL A 366 8.98 -18.72 -25.96
N ALA A 367 8.39 -17.58 -26.37
CA ALA A 367 7.86 -16.58 -25.46
C ALA A 367 6.63 -17.09 -24.69
N ASP A 368 6.78 -17.27 -23.38
CA ASP A 368 5.68 -17.08 -22.44
C ASP A 368 5.52 -15.56 -22.22
N PRO A 369 4.33 -14.97 -22.48
CA PRO A 369 4.08 -13.55 -22.24
C PRO A 369 4.45 -13.09 -20.82
N ILE A 370 4.40 -13.98 -19.82
CA ILE A 370 4.61 -13.64 -18.41
C ILE A 370 6.07 -13.86 -17.98
N ASN A 371 6.77 -14.83 -18.58
CA ASN A 371 8.12 -15.25 -18.17
C ASN A 371 9.14 -15.18 -19.32
N LEU A 372 9.14 -14.09 -20.08
CA LEU A 372 10.06 -13.95 -21.20
C LEU A 372 11.53 -13.82 -20.78
N TRP A 373 11.81 -13.01 -19.75
CA TRP A 373 13.19 -12.57 -19.49
C TRP A 373 14.23 -13.66 -19.24
N PRO A 374 13.93 -14.79 -18.56
CA PRO A 374 14.88 -15.90 -18.41
C PRO A 374 15.36 -16.51 -19.73
N VAL A 375 14.60 -16.39 -20.82
CA VAL A 375 14.95 -16.96 -22.14
C VAL A 375 15.53 -15.92 -23.11
N VAL A 376 15.61 -14.64 -22.71
CA VAL A 376 16.22 -13.59 -23.53
C VAL A 376 17.75 -13.70 -23.46
N PRO A 377 18.48 -13.74 -24.60
CA PRO A 377 19.94 -13.86 -24.57
C PRO A 377 20.62 -12.59 -24.04
N ASN A 378 21.33 -12.70 -22.90
CA ASN A 378 22.04 -11.58 -22.28
C ASN A 378 23.13 -10.95 -23.16
N GLU A 379 23.78 -11.74 -24.01
CA GLU A 379 24.81 -11.24 -24.94
C GLU A 379 24.23 -10.29 -25.99
N LYS A 380 22.94 -10.43 -26.30
CA LYS A 380 22.25 -9.70 -27.36
C LYS A 380 21.43 -8.52 -26.85
N TYR A 381 20.93 -8.62 -25.60
CA TYR A 381 20.06 -7.62 -24.96
C TYR A 381 20.51 -7.22 -23.54
N PRO A 382 21.80 -6.93 -23.31
CA PRO A 382 22.33 -6.70 -21.96
C PRO A 382 21.69 -5.50 -21.24
N HIS A 383 21.33 -4.42 -21.96
CA HIS A 383 20.74 -3.25 -21.33
C HIS A 383 19.30 -3.53 -20.89
N LEU A 384 18.50 -4.16 -21.75
CA LEU A 384 17.10 -4.50 -21.44
C LEU A 384 16.99 -5.54 -20.33
N ILE A 385 17.83 -6.58 -20.34
CA ILE A 385 17.87 -7.57 -19.25
C ILE A 385 18.24 -6.92 -17.93
N SER A 386 19.24 -6.02 -17.93
CA SER A 386 19.60 -5.27 -16.73
C SER A 386 18.43 -4.43 -16.22
N VAL A 387 17.69 -3.73 -17.09
CA VAL A 387 16.50 -2.96 -16.69
C VAL A 387 15.41 -3.87 -16.11
N ALA A 388 15.14 -5.00 -16.75
CA ALA A 388 14.14 -5.96 -16.28
C ALA A 388 14.49 -6.54 -14.90
N GLN A 389 15.76 -6.88 -14.65
CA GLN A 389 16.22 -7.34 -13.34
C GLN A 389 16.08 -6.26 -12.27
N GLN A 390 16.43 -5.00 -12.59
CA GLN A 390 16.25 -3.87 -11.66
C GLN A 390 14.78 -3.63 -11.32
N VAL A 391 13.87 -3.66 -12.31
CA VAL A 391 12.42 -3.53 -12.08
C VAL A 391 11.89 -4.70 -11.23
N LYS A 392 12.36 -5.94 -11.45
CA LYS A 392 11.98 -7.08 -10.61
C LYS A 392 12.46 -6.94 -9.16
N ALA A 393 13.54 -6.21 -8.91
CA ALA A 393 14.09 -5.98 -7.58
C ALA A 393 13.28 -4.92 -6.80
N PHE A 394 12.43 -4.14 -7.46
CA PHE A 394 11.57 -3.17 -6.77
C PHE A 394 10.57 -3.89 -5.86
N PHE A 395 10.50 -3.43 -4.60
CA PHE A 395 9.50 -3.90 -3.65
C PHE A 395 8.09 -3.53 -4.12
N PRO A 396 7.18 -4.52 -4.25
CA PRO A 396 5.79 -4.27 -4.60
C PRO A 396 5.03 -3.61 -3.46
N SER A 397 5.22 -4.08 -2.22
CA SER A 397 4.50 -3.61 -1.05
C SER A 397 5.26 -3.92 0.24
N THR A 398 4.86 -3.29 1.36
CA THR A 398 5.39 -3.62 2.69
C THR A 398 4.67 -4.78 3.36
N TYR A 399 4.06 -5.71 2.61
CA TYR A 399 3.30 -6.82 3.21
C TYR A 399 4.13 -7.59 4.25
N TYR A 400 5.38 -7.94 3.94
CA TYR A 400 6.26 -8.67 4.86
C TYR A 400 6.62 -7.88 6.11
N VAL A 401 7.00 -6.61 5.96
CA VAL A 401 7.23 -5.71 7.11
C VAL A 401 5.97 -5.61 7.97
N SER A 402 4.84 -5.37 7.31
CA SER A 402 3.56 -5.22 7.96
C SER A 402 3.21 -6.45 8.77
N GLN A 403 3.60 -7.68 8.36
CA GLN A 403 3.41 -8.93 9.10
C GLN A 403 4.33 -9.08 10.32
N HIS A 404 5.58 -8.63 10.22
CA HIS A 404 6.57 -8.82 11.29
C HIS A 404 6.32 -7.91 12.50
N PHE A 405 5.69 -6.76 12.30
CA PHE A 405 5.27 -5.86 13.38
C PHE A 405 3.82 -6.10 13.85
N GLN A 406 3.15 -7.24 13.53
CA GLN A 406 1.75 -7.53 13.96
C GLN A 406 1.62 -8.32 15.26
N VAL A 407 2.64 -8.40 16.10
CA VAL A 407 2.56 -9.13 17.37
C VAL A 407 2.07 -8.23 18.49
#